data_AF-A0A4U3A8Y0-F1
#
_entry.id   AF-A0A4U3A8Y0-F1
#
_cell.length_a   1.000
_cell.length_b   1.000
_cell.length_c   1.000
_cell.angle_alpha   90.00
_cell.angle_beta   90.00
_cell.angle_gamma   90.00
#
_symmetry.space_group_name_H-M   'P 1'
#
loop_
_entity.id
_entity.type
_entity.pdbx_description
1 polymer ?
#
loop_
_entity_poly.entity_id
_entity_poly.type
_entity_poly.pdbx_seq_one_letter_code
_entity_poly.pdbx_strand_id
1 'polypeptide(L)'
;MTKGIKIVTIGGGSSYTPELMEGFIKRYEELPIREMWLVDIEDGKEKLEIVGKMAQRMWDASPYDVKVHLTLDRREALKDADFVTTQFRVGLLNARIKDERIPLSYGMAGQETNGAGGIFKAFRTIPIILSIVEDMKELCPNAWLINFTNPSGMVTDAIIRYGKWEKVIGLCNVPVNAMIAEPELIGKNLDELIYTFAGLNHFHWHRVKDLTGNDVTSEIIDKLYDGDSGIPSNIFDVPFFKEQLKQMNIIPCGYHRYYYRYDEMLEHLLEEYNDSNVGTRAQQVKQTEAELFELYKDPNLNYKPEQLAKRGGAHYSDAACETIASIYANKNTHIVVSTKNNGAVPDLAPDDVVEVSAYIGAAGARPIAFGTLQPAERGWLQVMKNMELCVEEA
;
A
#
# COMPACT_ATOMS: atom_id res chain seq x y z
N MET A 1 4.52 -9.56 33.96
CA MET A 1 3.58 -9.30 32.86
C MET A 1 4.42 -8.84 31.69
N THR A 2 4.41 -9.54 30.56
CA THR A 2 5.01 -9.03 29.33
C THR A 2 4.29 -7.72 28.99
N LYS A 3 5.05 -6.66 28.70
CA LYS A 3 4.50 -5.35 28.34
C LYS A 3 3.80 -5.54 26.98
N GLY A 4 2.46 -5.60 26.98
CA GLY A 4 1.69 -5.77 25.73
C GLY A 4 1.91 -4.60 24.77
N ILE A 5 1.62 -4.81 23.48
CA ILE A 5 2.06 -3.93 22.39
C ILE A 5 1.16 -2.70 22.29
N LYS A 6 1.76 -1.52 22.10
CA LYS A 6 1.08 -0.28 21.75
C LYS A 6 1.24 0.02 20.27
N ILE A 7 0.11 0.13 19.56
CA ILE A 7 0.05 0.49 18.14
C ILE A 7 -0.67 1.82 17.99
N VAL A 8 -0.07 2.73 17.21
CA VAL A 8 -0.63 4.04 16.87
C VAL A 8 -0.89 4.10 15.37
N THR A 9 -2.14 4.37 14.97
CA THR A 9 -2.54 4.55 13.58
C THR A 9 -2.83 6.02 13.30
N ILE A 10 -1.98 6.66 12.50
CA ILE A 10 -2.18 8.04 12.03
C ILE A 10 -2.99 8.03 10.74
N GLY A 11 -4.10 8.78 10.73
CA GLY A 11 -5.17 8.63 9.74
C GLY A 11 -6.21 7.59 10.17
N GLY A 12 -6.48 7.52 11.48
CA GLY A 12 -7.44 6.60 12.07
C GLY A 12 -8.87 6.75 11.54
N GLY A 13 -9.23 7.92 11.01
CA GLY A 13 -10.50 8.21 10.33
C GLY A 13 -10.62 7.65 8.91
N SER A 14 -9.68 6.83 8.44
CA SER A 14 -9.78 6.18 7.13
C SER A 14 -10.89 5.13 7.11
N SER A 15 -11.61 5.01 5.99
CA SER A 15 -12.59 3.92 5.82
C SER A 15 -11.96 2.51 5.81
N TYR A 16 -10.62 2.38 5.71
CA TYR A 16 -9.91 1.10 5.79
C TYR A 16 -9.59 0.65 7.22
N THR A 17 -9.76 1.51 8.23
CA THR A 17 -9.48 1.17 9.64
C THR A 17 -10.14 -0.14 10.10
N PRO A 18 -11.39 -0.47 9.70
CA PRO A 18 -11.99 -1.76 10.05
C PRO A 18 -11.24 -2.97 9.50
N GLU A 19 -10.67 -2.89 8.29
CA GLU A 19 -9.86 -3.98 7.74
C GLU A 19 -8.55 -4.18 8.55
N LEU A 20 -7.96 -3.08 9.03
CA LEU A 20 -6.80 -3.13 9.93
C LEU A 20 -7.15 -3.78 11.27
N MET A 21 -8.32 -3.45 11.85
CA MET A 21 -8.78 -4.08 13.09
C MET A 21 -9.03 -5.57 12.89
N GLU A 22 -9.68 -5.97 11.79
CA GLU A 22 -9.88 -7.38 11.45
C GLU A 22 -8.55 -8.13 11.36
N GLY A 23 -7.56 -7.55 10.68
CA GLY A 23 -6.22 -8.13 10.54
C GLY A 23 -5.48 -8.32 11.87
N PHE A 24 -5.64 -7.37 12.80
CA PHE A 24 -5.06 -7.43 14.15
C PHE A 24 -5.77 -8.44 15.05
N ILE A 25 -7.11 -8.47 15.03
CA ILE A 25 -7.91 -9.43 15.82
C ILE A 25 -7.54 -10.87 15.41
N LYS A 26 -7.42 -11.13 14.09
CA LYS A 26 -7.01 -12.45 13.57
C LYS A 26 -5.63 -12.92 14.05
N ARG A 27 -4.74 -11.98 14.43
CA ARG A 27 -3.33 -12.24 14.77
C ARG A 27 -3.01 -11.97 16.24
N TYR A 28 -4.01 -11.74 17.09
CA TYR A 28 -3.80 -11.31 18.48
C TYR A 28 -2.91 -12.27 19.29
N GLU A 29 -3.06 -13.58 19.12
CA GLU A 29 -2.24 -14.59 19.83
C GLU A 29 -0.74 -14.46 19.52
N GLU A 30 -0.41 -13.98 18.32
CA GLU A 30 0.97 -13.78 17.87
C GLU A 30 1.46 -12.35 18.13
N LEU A 31 0.51 -11.41 18.30
CA LEU A 31 0.73 -9.99 18.46
C LEU A 31 -0.20 -9.47 19.57
N PRO A 32 0.19 -9.59 20.86
CA PRO A 32 -0.67 -9.26 22.00
C PRO A 32 -0.79 -7.74 22.16
N ILE A 33 -1.65 -7.13 21.35
CA ILE A 33 -1.95 -5.69 21.36
C ILE A 33 -2.70 -5.37 22.65
N ARG A 34 -2.19 -4.40 23.41
CA ARG A 34 -2.86 -3.91 24.63
C ARG A 34 -3.47 -2.53 24.43
N GLU A 35 -2.85 -1.70 23.60
CA GLU A 35 -3.31 -0.33 23.34
C GLU A 35 -3.37 -0.09 21.83
N MET A 36 -4.57 0.19 21.33
CA MET A 36 -4.79 0.65 19.96
C MET A 36 -5.15 2.13 19.99
N TRP A 37 -4.33 2.97 19.37
CA TRP A 37 -4.57 4.41 19.28
C TRP A 37 -4.87 4.79 17.84
N LEU A 38 -6.02 5.43 17.62
CA LEU A 38 -6.42 5.99 16.34
C LEU A 38 -6.31 7.51 16.42
N VAL A 39 -5.51 8.08 15.53
CA VAL A 39 -5.20 9.50 15.52
C VAL A 39 -5.67 10.11 14.21
N ASP A 40 -6.34 11.26 14.29
CA ASP A 40 -6.68 12.06 13.12
C ASP A 40 -6.53 13.56 13.42
N ILE A 41 -6.94 14.42 12.49
CA ILE A 41 -6.97 15.87 12.64
C ILE A 41 -8.40 16.37 12.85
N GLU A 42 -8.56 17.65 13.22
CA GLU A 42 -9.87 18.25 13.46
C GLU A 42 -10.83 18.06 12.26
N ASP A 43 -10.36 18.30 11.03
CA ASP A 43 -11.13 18.10 9.80
C ASP A 43 -11.59 16.64 9.59
N GLY A 44 -10.91 15.67 10.20
CA GLY A 44 -11.21 14.24 10.14
C GLY A 44 -11.94 13.71 11.37
N LYS A 45 -12.23 14.55 12.37
CA LYS A 45 -12.76 14.14 13.68
C LYS A 45 -14.05 13.34 13.58
N GLU A 46 -15.02 13.79 12.79
CA GLU A 46 -16.29 13.06 12.62
C GLU A 46 -16.05 11.65 12.07
N LYS A 47 -15.18 11.52 11.06
CA LYS A 47 -14.80 10.22 10.52
C LYS A 47 -14.13 9.37 11.60
N LEU A 48 -13.14 9.91 12.31
CA LEU A 48 -12.44 9.22 13.41
C LEU A 48 -13.41 8.69 14.47
N GLU A 49 -14.40 9.47 14.88
CA GLU A 49 -15.39 9.04 15.86
C GLU A 49 -16.27 7.90 15.34
N ILE A 50 -16.69 7.93 14.07
CA ILE A 50 -17.50 6.88 13.46
C ILE A 50 -16.70 5.57 13.35
N VAL A 51 -15.53 5.59 12.70
CA VAL A 51 -14.72 4.37 12.56
C VAL A 51 -14.11 3.92 13.88
N GLY A 52 -13.83 4.83 14.81
CA GLY A 52 -13.34 4.50 16.15
C GLY A 52 -14.38 3.71 16.97
N LYS A 53 -15.66 4.12 16.93
CA LYS A 53 -16.75 3.37 17.55
C LYS A 53 -16.93 2.00 16.89
N MET A 54 -16.83 1.92 15.57
CA MET A 54 -16.88 0.63 14.86
C MET A 54 -15.69 -0.27 15.25
N ALA A 55 -14.48 0.27 15.28
CA ALA A 55 -13.28 -0.46 15.70
C ALA A 55 -13.42 -1.03 17.11
N GLN A 56 -13.94 -0.25 18.07
CA GLN A 56 -14.20 -0.76 19.42
C GLN A 56 -15.23 -1.90 19.39
N ARG A 57 -16.32 -1.80 18.63
CA ARG A 57 -17.30 -2.90 18.49
C ARG A 57 -16.69 -4.18 17.92
N MET A 58 -15.74 -4.07 16.99
CA MET A 58 -15.04 -5.23 16.43
C MET A 58 -14.19 -5.93 17.51
N TRP A 59 -13.50 -5.15 18.35
CA TRP A 59 -12.74 -5.69 19.49
C TRP A 59 -13.65 -6.28 20.57
N ASP A 60 -14.75 -5.61 20.92
CA ASP A 60 -15.74 -6.09 21.90
C ASP A 60 -16.42 -7.40 21.46
N ALA A 61 -16.55 -7.63 20.15
CA ALA A 61 -17.07 -8.87 19.57
C ALA A 61 -16.04 -10.01 19.53
N SER A 62 -14.76 -9.72 19.79
CA SER A 62 -13.67 -10.68 19.87
C SER A 62 -13.50 -11.21 21.31
N PRO A 63 -12.73 -12.29 21.54
CA PRO A 63 -12.45 -12.77 22.90
C PRO A 63 -11.40 -11.93 23.65
N TYR A 64 -10.93 -10.81 23.08
CA TYR A 64 -9.78 -10.05 23.56
C TYR A 64 -10.18 -8.71 24.17
N ASP A 65 -9.58 -8.36 25.32
CA ASP A 65 -9.80 -7.09 26.01
C ASP A 65 -8.81 -6.03 25.50
N VAL A 66 -9.16 -5.38 24.39
CA VAL A 66 -8.38 -4.30 23.78
C VAL A 66 -9.19 -3.02 23.71
N LYS A 67 -8.62 -1.95 24.25
CA LYS A 67 -9.22 -0.63 24.21
C LYS A 67 -8.73 0.17 23.00
N VAL A 68 -9.67 0.74 22.26
CA VAL A 68 -9.42 1.70 21.18
C VAL A 68 -9.48 3.12 21.75
N HIS A 69 -8.36 3.83 21.66
CA HIS A 69 -8.20 5.21 22.07
C HIS A 69 -8.29 6.12 20.85
N LEU A 70 -9.09 7.19 20.93
CA LEU A 70 -9.23 8.19 19.88
C LEU A 70 -8.62 9.49 20.38
N THR A 71 -7.76 10.13 19.59
CA THR A 71 -7.23 11.46 19.92
C THR A 71 -6.94 12.26 18.65
N LEU A 72 -6.93 13.59 18.79
CA LEU A 72 -6.46 14.51 17.76
C LEU A 72 -5.04 15.03 18.06
N ASP A 73 -4.50 14.69 19.24
CA ASP A 73 -3.12 14.96 19.61
C ASP A 73 -2.26 13.72 19.33
N ARG A 74 -1.56 13.74 18.19
CA ARG A 74 -0.68 12.63 17.84
C ARG A 74 0.47 12.44 18.83
N ARG A 75 0.94 13.49 19.51
CA ARG A 75 2.07 13.38 20.44
C ARG A 75 1.68 12.59 21.69
N GLU A 76 0.44 12.76 22.17
CA GLU A 76 -0.13 11.91 23.22
C GLU A 76 -0.11 10.43 22.81
N ALA A 77 -0.59 10.12 21.60
CA ALA A 77 -0.65 8.77 21.09
C ALA A 77 0.75 8.15 20.88
N LEU A 78 1.68 8.89 20.29
CA LEU A 78 3.01 8.40 19.91
C LEU A 78 3.90 7.99 21.08
N LYS A 79 3.70 8.58 22.27
CA LYS A 79 4.52 8.29 23.44
C LYS A 79 4.57 6.79 23.75
N ASP A 80 5.78 6.23 23.82
CA ASP A 80 6.03 4.82 24.12
C ASP A 80 5.37 3.81 23.14
N ALA A 81 5.03 4.23 21.92
CA ALA A 81 4.52 3.33 20.89
C ALA A 81 5.58 2.30 20.46
N ASP A 82 5.15 1.06 20.18
CA ASP A 82 6.00 0.01 19.62
C ASP A 82 5.92 -0.02 18.09
N PHE A 83 4.74 0.27 17.55
CA PHE A 83 4.49 0.38 16.11
C PHE A 83 3.65 1.63 15.81
N VAL A 84 3.98 2.30 14.71
CA VAL A 84 3.21 3.40 14.14
C VAL A 84 2.82 3.00 12.72
N THR A 85 1.53 3.09 12.39
CA THR A 85 1.01 2.88 11.05
C THR A 85 0.51 4.21 10.48
N THR A 86 0.71 4.45 9.19
CA THR A 86 0.25 5.68 8.52
C THR A 86 -0.66 5.36 7.34
N GLN A 87 -1.88 5.88 7.38
CA GLN A 87 -2.90 5.70 6.34
C GLN A 87 -3.70 6.99 6.10
N PHE A 88 -3.08 8.14 6.37
CA PHE A 88 -3.69 9.46 6.20
C PHE A 88 -3.66 9.95 4.73
N ARG A 89 -4.49 10.94 4.41
CA ARG A 89 -4.51 11.62 3.11
C ARG A 89 -4.55 13.13 3.29
N VAL A 90 -3.44 13.80 2.99
CA VAL A 90 -3.36 15.26 3.07
C VAL A 90 -4.22 15.90 1.98
N GLY A 91 -5.16 16.74 2.40
CA GLY A 91 -6.15 17.40 1.53
C GLY A 91 -7.39 16.54 1.21
N LEU A 92 -7.52 15.37 1.83
CA LEU A 92 -8.67 14.47 1.71
C LEU A 92 -9.00 14.12 0.24
N LEU A 93 -10.21 13.63 -0.04
CA LEU A 93 -10.61 13.29 -1.42
C LEU A 93 -10.76 14.53 -2.31
N ASN A 94 -11.00 15.71 -1.75
CA ASN A 94 -11.11 16.93 -2.56
C ASN A 94 -9.77 17.30 -3.22
N ALA A 95 -8.63 17.08 -2.55
CA ALA A 95 -7.33 17.24 -3.19
C ALA A 95 -7.08 16.16 -4.24
N ARG A 96 -7.46 14.90 -3.98
CA ARG A 96 -7.36 13.81 -4.97
C ARG A 96 -8.17 14.11 -6.24
N ILE A 97 -9.36 14.68 -6.11
CA ILE A 97 -10.16 15.13 -7.27
C ILE A 97 -9.37 16.14 -8.11
N LYS A 98 -8.61 17.05 -7.47
CA LYS A 98 -7.75 17.99 -8.22
C LYS A 98 -6.55 17.28 -8.85
N ASP A 99 -5.93 16.34 -8.14
CA ASP A 99 -4.81 15.54 -8.66
C ASP A 99 -5.19 14.78 -9.95
N GLU A 100 -6.43 14.33 -10.05
CA GLU A 100 -6.94 13.63 -11.23
C GLU A 100 -7.44 14.62 -12.31
N ARG A 101 -8.24 15.62 -11.93
CA ARG A 101 -8.88 16.53 -12.90
C ARG A 101 -7.94 17.56 -13.54
N ILE A 102 -6.94 18.05 -12.81
CA ILE A 102 -6.04 19.08 -13.35
C ILE A 102 -5.25 18.52 -14.54
N PRO A 103 -4.52 17.39 -14.43
CA PRO A 103 -3.81 16.81 -15.58
C PRO A 103 -4.74 16.50 -16.76
N LEU A 104 -5.93 15.94 -16.50
CA LEU A 104 -6.90 15.59 -17.53
C LEU A 104 -7.39 16.82 -18.32
N SER A 105 -7.52 17.97 -17.67
CA SER A 105 -7.86 19.24 -18.34
C SER A 105 -6.81 19.71 -19.36
N TYR A 106 -5.58 19.20 -19.28
CA TYR A 106 -4.49 19.44 -20.23
C TYR A 106 -4.26 18.26 -21.19
N GLY A 107 -5.13 17.25 -21.19
CA GLY A 107 -4.95 16.04 -22.01
C GLY A 107 -3.83 15.11 -21.50
N MET A 108 -3.53 15.15 -20.20
CA MET A 108 -2.57 14.25 -19.55
C MET A 108 -3.26 13.34 -18.54
N ALA A 109 -2.75 12.12 -18.35
CA ALA A 109 -3.33 11.20 -17.38
C ALA A 109 -3.27 11.77 -15.95
N GLY A 110 -4.42 11.79 -15.28
CA GLY A 110 -4.55 12.18 -13.87
C GLY A 110 -4.83 10.96 -13.00
N GLN A 111 -3.92 10.63 -12.09
CA GLN A 111 -3.99 9.44 -11.26
C GLN A 111 -3.39 9.71 -9.88
N GLU A 112 -3.90 9.05 -8.84
CA GLU A 112 -3.54 9.29 -7.44
C GLU A 112 -2.05 9.18 -7.10
N THR A 113 -1.33 8.26 -7.72
CA THR A 113 0.05 7.85 -7.40
C THR A 113 0.99 7.89 -8.59
N ASN A 114 0.48 8.15 -9.80
CA ASN A 114 1.25 8.17 -11.04
C ASN A 114 1.11 9.52 -11.74
N GLY A 115 2.15 9.89 -12.49
CA GLY A 115 2.20 11.17 -13.21
C GLY A 115 2.03 12.38 -12.28
N ALA A 116 1.50 13.46 -12.83
CA ALA A 116 1.36 14.73 -12.11
C ALA A 116 0.52 14.60 -10.83
N GLY A 117 -0.55 13.80 -10.83
CA GLY A 117 -1.38 13.59 -9.64
C GLY A 117 -0.61 12.94 -8.49
N GLY A 118 0.20 11.91 -8.78
CA GLY A 118 1.12 11.31 -7.81
C GLY A 118 2.15 12.29 -7.26
N ILE A 119 2.70 13.15 -8.11
CA ILE A 119 3.67 14.19 -7.73
C ILE A 119 3.03 15.21 -6.78
N PHE A 120 1.86 15.76 -7.11
CA PHE A 120 1.16 16.69 -6.23
C PHE A 120 0.78 16.05 -4.89
N LYS A 121 0.46 14.75 -4.90
CA LYS A 121 0.21 14.00 -3.67
C LYS A 121 1.47 13.84 -2.82
N ALA A 122 2.63 13.57 -3.43
CA ALA A 122 3.91 13.50 -2.75
C ALA A 122 4.25 14.84 -2.07
N PHE A 123 4.16 15.96 -2.79
CA PHE A 123 4.41 17.31 -2.25
C PHE A 123 3.56 17.64 -1.03
N ARG A 124 2.31 17.16 -0.97
CA ARG A 124 1.46 17.35 0.21
C ARG A 124 1.81 16.40 1.36
N THR A 125 2.25 15.20 1.05
CA THR A 125 2.42 14.10 2.01
C THR A 125 3.79 14.11 2.69
N ILE A 126 4.87 14.30 1.92
CA ILE A 126 6.25 14.22 2.41
C ILE A 126 6.52 15.20 3.58
N PRO A 127 6.07 16.46 3.54
CA PRO A 127 6.29 17.37 4.67
C PRO A 127 5.62 16.87 5.97
N ILE A 128 4.41 16.29 5.85
CA ILE A 128 3.67 15.79 7.01
C ILE A 128 4.31 14.54 7.58
N ILE A 129 4.69 13.57 6.75
CA ILE A 129 5.31 12.34 7.25
C ILE A 129 6.66 12.62 7.91
N LEU A 130 7.45 13.56 7.39
CA LEU A 130 8.71 13.97 8.01
C LEU A 130 8.46 14.63 9.38
N SER A 131 7.41 15.45 9.52
CA SER A 131 7.03 16.00 10.84
C SER A 131 6.61 14.93 11.85
N ILE A 132 5.96 13.85 11.40
CA ILE A 132 5.61 12.70 12.23
C ILE A 132 6.88 11.96 12.67
N VAL A 133 7.84 11.78 11.76
CA VAL A 133 9.13 11.13 12.05
C VAL A 133 9.91 11.92 13.12
N GLU A 134 9.90 13.25 13.09
CA GLU A 134 10.53 14.06 14.14
C GLU A 134 9.87 13.84 15.51
N ASP A 135 8.54 13.75 15.58
CA ASP A 135 7.85 13.40 16.82
C ASP A 135 8.19 11.97 17.28
N MET A 136 8.30 11.01 16.36
CA MET A 136 8.66 9.63 16.67
C MET A 136 10.07 9.50 17.25
N LYS A 137 11.04 10.26 16.71
CA LYS A 137 12.41 10.30 17.26
C LYS A 137 12.45 10.71 18.72
N GLU A 138 11.57 11.63 19.13
CA GLU A 138 11.48 12.09 20.51
C GLU A 138 10.68 11.12 21.40
N LEU A 139 9.52 10.68 20.93
CA LEU A 139 8.49 10.07 21.77
C LEU A 139 8.49 8.54 21.75
N CYS A 140 8.98 7.94 20.67
CA CYS A 140 9.04 6.49 20.48
C CYS A 140 10.23 6.07 19.58
N PRO A 141 11.49 6.39 19.95
CA PRO A 141 12.68 6.18 19.11
C PRO A 141 12.93 4.71 18.73
N ASN A 142 12.26 3.76 19.38
CA ASN A 142 12.39 2.35 19.11
C ASN A 142 11.31 1.78 18.18
N ALA A 143 10.25 2.54 17.90
CA ALA A 143 9.10 2.08 17.15
C ALA A 143 9.45 1.69 15.71
N TRP A 144 8.65 0.82 15.12
CA TRP A 144 8.63 0.63 13.67
C TRP A 144 7.55 1.50 13.04
N LEU A 145 7.89 2.18 11.95
CA LEU A 145 6.95 2.88 11.09
C LEU A 145 6.53 1.98 9.93
N ILE A 146 5.25 1.63 9.85
CA ILE A 146 4.70 0.84 8.76
C ILE A 146 3.83 1.76 7.90
N ASN A 147 4.34 2.13 6.72
CA ASN A 147 3.75 3.15 5.87
C ASN A 147 2.79 2.57 4.81
N PHE A 148 1.53 3.01 4.86
CA PHE A 148 0.52 2.77 3.82
C PHE A 148 0.16 4.04 3.06
N THR A 149 0.59 5.19 3.58
CA THR A 149 0.29 6.47 2.97
C THR A 149 1.04 6.57 1.65
N ASN A 150 0.25 6.50 0.58
CA ASN A 150 0.73 6.67 -0.78
C ASN A 150 1.13 8.13 -1.06
N PRO A 151 2.04 8.39 -2.02
CA PRO A 151 2.78 7.40 -2.83
C PRO A 151 3.86 6.69 -2.02
N SER A 152 3.70 5.38 -1.78
CA SER A 152 4.37 4.68 -0.69
C SER A 152 5.89 4.60 -0.91
N GLY A 153 6.32 4.40 -2.16
CA GLY A 153 7.73 4.41 -2.56
C GLY A 153 8.43 5.72 -2.21
N MET A 154 8.00 6.83 -2.83
CA MET A 154 8.53 8.18 -2.55
C MET A 154 8.46 8.57 -1.06
N VAL A 155 7.36 8.24 -0.39
CA VAL A 155 7.17 8.56 1.03
C VAL A 155 8.18 7.80 1.89
N THR A 156 8.36 6.50 1.66
CA THR A 156 9.33 5.67 2.38
C THR A 156 10.77 6.09 2.06
N ASP A 157 11.08 6.45 0.81
CA ASP A 157 12.39 6.97 0.43
C ASP A 157 12.70 8.28 1.14
N ALA A 158 11.75 9.23 1.14
CA ALA A 158 11.92 10.51 1.83
C ALA A 158 12.10 10.34 3.35
N ILE A 159 11.38 9.41 3.99
CA ILE A 159 11.55 9.08 5.42
C ILE A 159 12.99 8.61 5.72
N ILE A 160 13.55 7.73 4.88
CA ILE A 160 14.91 7.22 5.07
C ILE A 160 15.92 8.34 4.75
N ARG A 161 15.79 8.98 3.59
CA ARG A 161 16.76 9.91 3.03
C ARG A 161 16.82 11.23 3.78
N TYR A 162 15.67 11.84 4.04
CA TYR A 162 15.57 13.16 4.71
C TYR A 162 15.18 13.02 6.18
N GLY A 163 14.26 12.11 6.49
CA GLY A 163 13.85 11.84 7.87
C GLY A 163 14.90 11.08 8.69
N LYS A 164 15.91 10.46 8.06
CA LYS A 164 16.97 9.67 8.74
C LYS A 164 16.39 8.61 9.68
N TRP A 165 15.31 7.96 9.25
CA TRP A 165 14.61 6.93 10.02
C TRP A 165 14.61 5.60 9.26
N GLU A 166 15.48 4.67 9.67
CA GLU A 166 15.65 3.38 8.97
C GLU A 166 14.64 2.31 9.42
N LYS A 167 13.99 2.49 10.57
CA LYS A 167 12.94 1.58 11.07
C LYS A 167 11.60 1.84 10.38
N VAL A 168 11.60 1.76 9.05
CA VAL A 168 10.43 1.97 8.21
C VAL A 168 10.28 0.85 7.18
N ILE A 169 9.04 0.45 6.94
CA ILE A 169 8.65 -0.43 5.85
C ILE A 169 7.44 0.20 5.14
N GLY A 170 7.55 0.45 3.85
CA GLY A 170 6.41 0.83 3.02
C GLY A 170 5.69 -0.41 2.49
N LEU A 171 4.36 -0.35 2.40
CA LEU A 171 3.54 -1.47 1.95
C LEU A 171 2.68 -1.11 0.74
N CYS A 172 2.41 -2.12 -0.07
CA CYS A 172 1.55 -2.09 -1.24
C CYS A 172 0.70 -3.36 -1.29
N ASN A 173 -0.54 -3.26 -1.76
CA ASN A 173 -1.40 -4.42 -1.97
C ASN A 173 -1.22 -5.08 -3.35
N VAL A 174 -0.57 -4.41 -4.31
CA VAL A 174 -0.45 -4.90 -5.68
C VAL A 174 0.26 -6.26 -5.75
N PRO A 175 1.39 -6.48 -5.04
CA PRO A 175 1.99 -7.82 -5.00
C PRO A 175 1.09 -8.87 -4.34
N VAL A 176 0.34 -8.49 -3.30
CA VAL A 176 -0.59 -9.41 -2.59
C VAL A 176 -1.69 -9.88 -3.54
N ASN A 177 -2.28 -8.97 -4.31
CA ASN A 177 -3.31 -9.32 -5.28
C ASN A 177 -2.79 -10.29 -6.35
N ALA A 178 -1.56 -10.07 -6.85
CA ALA A 178 -0.93 -10.99 -7.81
C ALA A 178 -0.74 -12.39 -7.20
N MET A 179 -0.24 -12.47 -5.97
CA MET A 179 -0.04 -13.72 -5.23
C MET A 179 -1.35 -14.46 -4.89
N ILE A 180 -2.49 -13.76 -4.87
CA ILE A 180 -3.81 -14.38 -4.67
C ILE A 180 -4.38 -14.88 -6.01
N ALA A 181 -4.33 -14.06 -7.06
CA ALA A 181 -5.03 -14.35 -8.31
C ALA A 181 -4.28 -15.31 -9.24
N GLU A 182 -2.96 -15.16 -9.36
CA GLU A 182 -2.17 -15.91 -10.35
C GLU A 182 -2.03 -17.42 -10.09
N PRO A 183 -1.96 -17.94 -8.84
CA PRO A 183 -1.87 -19.38 -8.62
C PRO A 183 -3.05 -20.17 -9.22
N GLU A 184 -4.27 -19.63 -9.10
CA GLU A 184 -5.50 -20.27 -9.60
C GLU A 184 -5.47 -20.43 -11.14
N LEU A 185 -4.84 -19.48 -11.86
CA LEU A 185 -4.72 -19.51 -13.32
C LEU A 185 -3.99 -20.75 -13.83
N ILE A 186 -3.06 -21.29 -13.04
CA ILE A 186 -2.25 -22.47 -13.37
C ILE A 186 -2.59 -23.67 -12.50
N GLY A 187 -3.72 -23.63 -11.79
CA GLY A 187 -4.22 -24.73 -10.96
C GLY A 187 -3.32 -25.07 -9.77
N LYS A 188 -2.67 -24.06 -9.17
CA LYS A 188 -1.79 -24.20 -8.00
C LYS A 188 -2.28 -23.33 -6.83
N ASN A 189 -1.76 -23.61 -5.65
CA ASN A 189 -1.91 -22.76 -4.47
C ASN A 189 -0.68 -21.85 -4.29
N LEU A 190 -0.83 -20.76 -3.52
CA LEU A 190 0.26 -19.81 -3.28
C LEU A 190 1.49 -20.47 -2.61
N ASP A 191 1.29 -21.44 -1.72
CA ASP A 191 2.36 -22.16 -1.04
C ASP A 191 3.11 -23.16 -1.93
N GLU A 192 2.62 -23.40 -3.16
CA GLU A 192 3.28 -24.20 -4.20
C GLU A 192 4.17 -23.36 -5.14
N LEU A 193 4.22 -22.04 -4.90
CA LEU A 193 4.88 -21.07 -5.77
C LEU A 193 5.86 -20.18 -5.01
N ILE A 194 6.93 -19.80 -5.69
CA ILE A 194 7.97 -18.91 -5.20
C ILE A 194 7.95 -17.67 -6.08
N TYR A 195 7.40 -16.59 -5.52
CA TYR A 195 7.36 -15.29 -6.15
C TYR A 195 8.63 -14.49 -5.85
N THR A 196 9.19 -13.85 -6.86
CA THR A 196 10.30 -12.91 -6.69
C THR A 196 9.96 -11.61 -7.38
N PHE A 197 9.74 -10.55 -6.59
CA PHE A 197 9.36 -9.21 -7.03
C PHE A 197 10.55 -8.26 -7.01
N ALA A 198 10.62 -7.33 -7.98
CA ALA A 198 11.53 -6.19 -7.94
C ALA A 198 11.05 -4.99 -8.78
N GLY A 199 11.36 -3.79 -8.30
CA GLY A 199 11.14 -2.52 -8.98
C GLY A 199 10.90 -1.42 -7.95
N LEU A 200 9.92 -0.57 -8.20
CA LEU A 200 9.47 0.49 -7.29
C LEU A 200 8.02 0.26 -6.89
N ASN A 201 7.55 1.00 -5.89
CA ASN A 201 6.15 0.98 -5.51
C ASN A 201 5.27 1.38 -6.70
N HIS A 202 4.24 0.57 -7.01
CA HIS A 202 3.40 0.75 -8.20
C HIS A 202 4.16 0.71 -9.55
N PHE A 203 5.39 0.20 -9.56
CA PHE A 203 6.18 0.06 -10.78
C PHE A 203 7.20 -1.08 -10.60
N HIS A 204 6.67 -2.28 -10.39
CA HIS A 204 7.46 -3.49 -10.16
C HIS A 204 7.09 -4.60 -11.14
N TRP A 205 8.01 -5.55 -11.28
CA TRP A 205 7.81 -6.78 -12.03
C TRP A 205 8.03 -7.98 -11.13
N HIS A 206 7.57 -9.15 -11.56
CA HIS A 206 7.84 -10.40 -10.86
C HIS A 206 8.04 -11.59 -11.79
N ARG A 207 8.75 -12.58 -11.24
CA ARG A 207 8.88 -13.92 -11.79
C ARG A 207 8.33 -14.93 -10.78
N VAL A 208 7.89 -16.05 -11.29
CA VAL A 208 7.30 -17.12 -10.48
C VAL A 208 7.98 -18.44 -10.81
N LYS A 209 8.38 -19.15 -9.76
CA LYS A 209 8.85 -20.54 -9.85
C LYS A 209 7.94 -21.46 -9.07
N ASP A 210 7.93 -22.74 -9.43
CA ASP A 210 7.36 -23.78 -8.57
C ASP A 210 8.37 -24.25 -7.50
N LEU A 211 7.91 -25.07 -6.55
CA LEU A 211 8.77 -25.63 -5.49
C LEU A 211 9.88 -26.57 -5.99
N THR A 212 9.80 -27.05 -7.24
CA THR A 212 10.87 -27.86 -7.86
C THR A 212 11.92 -26.98 -8.57
N GLY A 213 11.68 -25.67 -8.63
CA GLY A 213 12.59 -24.68 -9.19
C GLY A 213 12.33 -24.34 -10.67
N ASN A 214 11.26 -24.86 -11.28
CA ASN A 214 10.93 -24.54 -12.67
C ASN A 214 10.33 -23.13 -12.76
N ASP A 215 10.74 -22.36 -13.77
CA ASP A 215 10.13 -21.07 -14.08
C ASP A 215 8.76 -21.29 -14.74
N VAL A 216 7.70 -20.85 -14.06
CA VAL A 216 6.30 -20.95 -14.51
C VAL A 216 5.75 -19.59 -14.97
N THR A 217 6.61 -18.57 -15.07
CA THR A 217 6.21 -17.19 -15.44
C THR A 217 5.52 -17.15 -16.80
N SER A 218 6.06 -17.84 -17.81
CA SER A 218 5.44 -17.88 -19.14
C SER A 218 4.09 -18.61 -19.15
N GLU A 219 3.89 -19.59 -18.26
CA GLU A 219 2.62 -20.31 -18.14
C GLU A 219 1.54 -19.36 -17.60
N ILE A 220 1.87 -18.61 -16.55
CA ILE A 220 0.99 -17.56 -16.00
C ILE A 220 0.70 -16.50 -17.07
N ILE A 221 1.72 -16.01 -17.79
CA ILE A 221 1.53 -15.03 -18.89
C ILE A 221 0.57 -15.57 -19.95
N ASP A 222 0.64 -16.86 -20.29
CA ASP A 222 -0.30 -17.44 -21.25
C ASP A 222 -1.74 -17.42 -20.74
N LYS A 223 -1.93 -17.68 -19.44
CA LYS A 223 -3.23 -17.76 -18.77
C LYS A 223 -3.84 -16.41 -18.41
N LEU A 224 -3.05 -15.34 -18.32
CA LEU A 224 -3.57 -13.97 -18.16
C LEU A 224 -4.53 -13.54 -19.29
N TYR A 225 -4.53 -14.24 -20.43
CA TYR A 225 -5.41 -13.98 -21.57
C TYR A 225 -6.62 -14.93 -21.64
N ASP A 226 -6.71 -15.91 -20.74
CA ASP A 226 -7.76 -16.93 -20.72
C ASP A 226 -8.90 -16.59 -19.71
N GLY A 227 -8.81 -15.47 -18.95
CA GLY A 227 -9.77 -15.12 -17.89
C GLY A 227 -9.60 -13.72 -17.28
N ASP A 228 -10.24 -13.50 -16.12
CA ASP A 228 -10.17 -12.24 -15.33
C ASP A 228 -8.76 -12.03 -14.74
N SER A 229 -8.28 -10.79 -14.75
CA SER A 229 -6.86 -10.43 -14.58
C SER A 229 -6.47 -10.04 -13.14
N GLY A 230 -7.41 -10.06 -12.19
CA GLY A 230 -7.13 -9.81 -10.76
C GLY A 230 -6.73 -8.36 -10.42
N ILE A 231 -7.06 -7.41 -11.30
CA ILE A 231 -6.58 -6.02 -11.21
C ILE A 231 -7.30 -5.23 -10.12
N PRO A 232 -6.58 -4.35 -9.38
CA PRO A 232 -7.21 -3.41 -8.46
C PRO A 232 -8.30 -2.55 -9.13
N SER A 233 -9.47 -2.40 -8.48
CA SER A 233 -10.63 -1.68 -9.02
C SER A 233 -10.41 -0.17 -9.33
N ASN A 234 -9.22 0.36 -9.06
CA ASN A 234 -8.82 1.72 -9.37
C ASN A 234 -7.94 1.84 -10.62
N ILE A 235 -7.77 0.76 -11.39
CA ILE A 235 -7.05 0.72 -12.66
C ILE A 235 -7.99 0.13 -13.72
N PHE A 236 -8.08 0.78 -14.87
CA PHE A 236 -8.83 0.25 -16.01
C PHE A 236 -8.14 -0.98 -16.61
N ASP A 237 -8.88 -2.06 -16.81
CA ASP A 237 -8.33 -3.32 -17.32
C ASP A 237 -8.20 -3.33 -18.85
N VAL A 238 -7.24 -2.56 -19.36
CA VAL A 238 -6.72 -2.75 -20.72
C VAL A 238 -5.68 -3.88 -20.70
N PRO A 239 -5.81 -4.96 -21.49
CA PRO A 239 -4.84 -6.05 -21.45
C PRO A 239 -3.44 -5.57 -21.88
N PHE A 240 -2.36 -6.21 -21.42
CA PHE A 240 -1.03 -5.93 -21.99
C PHE A 240 -0.88 -6.58 -23.38
N PHE A 241 0.10 -6.13 -24.18
CA PHE A 241 0.45 -6.82 -25.42
C PHE A 241 1.07 -8.20 -25.10
N LYS A 242 0.45 -9.28 -25.58
CA LYS A 242 0.86 -10.66 -25.24
C LYS A 242 2.28 -10.95 -25.69
N GLU A 243 2.62 -10.51 -26.90
CA GLU A 243 3.93 -10.68 -27.51
C GLU A 243 5.02 -9.97 -26.69
N GLN A 244 4.70 -8.80 -26.14
CA GLN A 244 5.61 -8.04 -25.27
C GLN A 244 5.89 -8.83 -23.98
N LEU A 245 4.86 -9.30 -23.28
CA LEU A 245 5.03 -10.07 -22.04
C LEU A 245 5.79 -11.37 -22.28
N LYS A 246 5.46 -12.10 -23.37
CA LYS A 246 6.17 -13.31 -23.79
C LYS A 246 7.66 -13.05 -24.03
N GLN A 247 7.99 -11.95 -24.70
CA GLN A 247 9.38 -11.60 -24.99
C GLN A 247 10.15 -11.22 -23.72
N MET A 248 9.52 -10.51 -22.79
CA MET A 248 10.13 -10.10 -21.53
C MET A 248 10.27 -11.27 -20.53
N ASN A 249 9.34 -12.24 -20.58
CA ASN A 249 9.20 -13.34 -19.62
C ASN A 249 9.31 -12.89 -18.16
N ILE A 250 8.60 -11.79 -17.87
CA ILE A 250 8.45 -11.19 -16.55
C ILE A 250 7.09 -10.50 -16.52
N ILE A 251 6.39 -10.55 -15.39
CA ILE A 251 5.03 -10.02 -15.29
C ILE A 251 5.10 -8.60 -14.72
N PRO A 252 4.67 -7.56 -15.46
CA PRO A 252 4.57 -6.20 -14.93
C PRO A 252 3.34 -6.06 -14.02
N CYS A 253 3.46 -5.25 -12.97
CA CYS A 253 2.31 -4.93 -12.12
C CYS A 253 1.26 -4.08 -12.87
N GLY A 254 0.02 -4.08 -12.37
CA GLY A 254 -1.11 -3.45 -13.06
C GLY A 254 -0.93 -1.97 -13.41
N TYR A 255 -0.15 -1.23 -12.63
CA TYR A 255 0.16 0.18 -12.85
C TYR A 255 1.03 0.46 -14.08
N HIS A 256 1.73 -0.55 -14.62
CA HIS A 256 2.46 -0.39 -15.89
C HIS A 256 1.55 0.01 -17.05
N ARG A 257 0.22 -0.19 -16.96
CA ARG A 257 -0.74 0.27 -17.97
C ARG A 257 -0.66 1.78 -18.22
N TYR A 258 -0.41 2.58 -17.18
CA TYR A 258 -0.22 4.04 -17.33
C TYR A 258 1.03 4.41 -18.14
N TYR A 259 1.84 3.45 -18.56
CA TYR A 259 3.07 3.66 -19.32
C TYR A 259 3.09 2.83 -20.61
N TYR A 260 2.74 1.55 -20.53
CA TYR A 260 2.77 0.61 -21.66
C TYR A 260 1.51 0.71 -22.54
N ARG A 261 0.40 1.19 -21.97
CA ARG A 261 -0.91 1.36 -22.62
C ARG A 261 -1.43 2.79 -22.41
N TYR A 262 -0.52 3.76 -22.52
CA TYR A 262 -0.78 5.15 -22.13
C TYR A 262 -1.99 5.74 -22.88
N ASP A 263 -2.06 5.53 -24.19
CA ASP A 263 -3.12 6.11 -25.02
C ASP A 263 -4.51 5.57 -24.62
N GLU A 264 -4.63 4.26 -24.42
CA GLU A 264 -5.91 3.64 -24.00
C GLU A 264 -6.30 4.03 -22.58
N MET A 265 -5.31 4.12 -21.67
CA MET A 265 -5.56 4.59 -20.31
C MET A 265 -6.00 6.06 -20.30
N LEU A 266 -5.38 6.91 -21.11
CA LEU A 266 -5.72 8.32 -21.22
C LEU A 266 -7.12 8.51 -21.83
N GLU A 267 -7.44 7.80 -22.91
CA GLU A 267 -8.75 7.84 -23.54
C GLU A 267 -9.85 7.50 -22.54
N HIS A 268 -9.71 6.37 -21.82
CA HIS A 268 -10.67 5.96 -20.80
C HIS A 268 -10.81 6.99 -19.66
N LEU A 269 -9.69 7.53 -19.15
CA LEU A 269 -9.74 8.54 -18.10
C LEU A 269 -10.45 9.84 -18.58
N LEU A 270 -10.28 10.21 -19.85
CA LEU A 270 -10.96 11.35 -20.44
C LEU A 270 -12.45 11.09 -20.66
N GLU A 271 -12.85 9.87 -20.99
CA GLU A 271 -14.27 9.45 -21.04
C GLU A 271 -14.92 9.65 -19.66
N GLU A 272 -14.35 9.06 -18.60
CA GLU A 272 -14.87 9.21 -17.23
C GLU A 272 -14.86 10.67 -16.76
N TYR A 273 -13.83 11.44 -17.11
CA TYR A 273 -13.71 12.85 -16.75
C TYR A 273 -14.82 13.71 -17.36
N ASN A 274 -15.23 13.41 -18.59
CA ASN A 274 -16.24 14.15 -19.34
C ASN A 274 -17.68 13.67 -19.07
N ASP A 275 -17.87 12.43 -18.60
CA ASP A 275 -19.19 11.94 -18.18
C ASP A 275 -19.56 12.49 -16.79
N SER A 276 -20.57 13.38 -16.75
CA SER A 276 -21.07 13.97 -15.51
C SER A 276 -21.70 12.98 -14.53
N ASN A 277 -22.10 11.79 -15.00
CA ASN A 277 -22.70 10.74 -14.16
C ASN A 277 -21.66 9.82 -13.52
N VAL A 278 -20.44 9.76 -14.09
CA VAL A 278 -19.36 8.89 -13.61
C VAL A 278 -18.33 9.72 -12.87
N GLY A 279 -17.72 10.70 -13.56
CA GLY A 279 -16.63 11.50 -13.04
C GLY A 279 -15.36 10.69 -12.75
N THR A 280 -14.33 11.41 -12.30
CA THR A 280 -13.02 10.80 -11.96
C THR A 280 -13.12 9.79 -10.82
N ARG A 281 -12.15 8.88 -10.72
CA ARG A 281 -12.13 7.85 -9.67
C ARG A 281 -12.24 8.42 -8.26
N ALA A 282 -11.65 9.58 -7.97
CA ALA A 282 -11.76 10.25 -6.68
C ALA A 282 -13.20 10.67 -6.36
N GLN A 283 -14.00 11.05 -7.37
CA GLN A 283 -15.42 11.38 -7.21
C GLN A 283 -16.24 10.11 -6.92
N GLN A 284 -15.98 9.03 -7.66
CA GLN A 284 -16.60 7.72 -7.41
C GLN A 284 -16.29 7.22 -5.98
N VAL A 285 -15.01 7.25 -5.57
CA VAL A 285 -14.57 6.85 -4.22
C VAL A 285 -15.19 7.73 -3.14
N LYS A 286 -15.45 9.02 -3.41
CA LYS A 286 -16.10 9.90 -2.45
C LYS A 286 -17.54 9.48 -2.17
N GLN A 287 -18.25 8.99 -3.18
CA GLN A 287 -19.58 8.42 -3.01
C GLN A 287 -19.52 7.11 -2.21
N THR A 288 -18.68 6.16 -2.61
CA THR A 288 -18.52 4.88 -1.90
C THR A 288 -18.09 5.08 -0.45
N GLU A 289 -17.22 6.05 -0.18
CA GLU A 289 -16.79 6.37 1.19
C GLU A 289 -17.97 6.89 2.02
N ALA A 290 -18.83 7.75 1.49
CA ALA A 290 -20.02 8.23 2.20
C ALA A 290 -20.96 7.07 2.58
N GLU A 291 -21.20 6.14 1.65
CA GLU A 291 -22.02 4.94 1.90
C GLU A 291 -21.41 4.05 3.00
N LEU A 292 -20.08 3.86 2.98
CA LEU A 292 -19.37 3.10 4.01
C LEU A 292 -19.49 3.76 5.40
N PHE A 293 -19.35 5.08 5.49
CA PHE A 293 -19.48 5.77 6.77
C PHE A 293 -20.90 5.71 7.34
N GLU A 294 -21.94 5.68 6.52
CA GLU A 294 -23.29 5.42 7.00
C GLU A 294 -23.44 3.98 7.54
N LEU A 295 -22.86 2.98 6.87
CA LEU A 295 -22.84 1.60 7.38
C LEU A 295 -22.12 1.50 8.73
N TYR A 296 -21.00 2.21 8.89
CA TYR A 296 -20.20 2.20 10.12
C TYR A 296 -20.93 2.82 11.34
N LYS A 297 -21.99 3.60 11.11
CA LYS A 297 -22.84 4.15 12.19
C LYS A 297 -23.80 3.10 12.77
N ASP A 298 -24.08 2.00 12.07
CA ASP A 298 -24.97 0.95 12.58
C ASP A 298 -24.34 0.28 13.82
N PRO A 299 -24.99 0.36 15.00
CA PRO A 299 -24.46 -0.24 16.22
C PRO A 299 -24.38 -1.77 16.17
N ASN A 300 -25.05 -2.43 15.23
CA ASN A 300 -25.01 -3.88 15.06
C ASN A 300 -23.87 -4.33 14.13
N LEU A 301 -23.23 -3.42 13.39
CA LEU A 301 -22.12 -3.75 12.52
C LEU A 301 -20.82 -3.83 13.34
N ASN A 302 -20.27 -5.05 13.45
CA ASN A 302 -19.05 -5.38 14.19
C ASN A 302 -18.05 -6.21 13.34
N TYR A 303 -18.19 -6.19 12.02
CA TYR A 303 -17.29 -6.85 11.06
C TYR A 303 -17.02 -5.95 9.86
N LYS A 304 -15.99 -6.27 9.08
CA LYS A 304 -15.63 -5.54 7.86
C LYS A 304 -16.73 -5.72 6.79
N PRO A 305 -17.38 -4.65 6.30
CA PRO A 305 -18.43 -4.80 5.28
C PRO A 305 -17.83 -5.10 3.90
N GLU A 306 -18.55 -5.89 3.11
CA GLU A 306 -18.16 -6.25 1.74
C GLU A 306 -18.01 -5.04 0.82
N GLN A 307 -18.77 -3.97 1.06
CA GLN A 307 -18.70 -2.71 0.33
C GLN A 307 -17.28 -2.11 0.35
N LEU A 308 -16.46 -2.40 1.35
CA LEU A 308 -15.09 -1.89 1.44
C LEU A 308 -14.23 -2.35 0.25
N ALA A 309 -14.48 -3.56 -0.27
CA ALA A 309 -13.77 -4.09 -1.44
C ALA A 309 -13.96 -3.22 -2.69
N LYS A 310 -15.12 -2.55 -2.83
CA LYS A 310 -15.43 -1.67 -3.99
C LYS A 310 -14.61 -0.37 -4.01
N ARG A 311 -14.02 0.03 -2.86
CA ARG A 311 -13.15 1.21 -2.78
C ARG A 311 -11.87 1.02 -3.60
N GLY A 312 -11.47 -0.23 -3.87
CA GLY A 312 -10.13 -0.60 -4.32
C GLY A 312 -9.20 -0.75 -3.12
N GLY A 313 -8.00 -1.31 -3.30
CA GLY A 313 -7.04 -1.44 -2.18
C GLY A 313 -7.46 -2.44 -1.10
N ALA A 314 -8.11 -3.56 -1.46
CA ALA A 314 -8.29 -4.67 -0.52
C ALA A 314 -6.93 -5.30 -0.16
N HIS A 315 -6.86 -5.96 1.00
CA HIS A 315 -5.71 -6.74 1.51
C HIS A 315 -4.48 -5.93 1.96
N TYR A 316 -4.52 -4.58 1.93
CA TYR A 316 -3.45 -3.74 2.51
C TYR A 316 -3.22 -4.05 3.99
N SER A 317 -4.32 -4.21 4.72
CA SER A 317 -4.31 -4.44 6.16
C SER A 317 -3.78 -5.81 6.54
N ASP A 318 -3.92 -6.82 5.69
CA ASP A 318 -3.35 -8.14 5.96
C ASP A 318 -1.82 -8.11 5.84
N ALA A 319 -1.28 -7.45 4.82
CA ALA A 319 0.17 -7.23 4.69
C ALA A 319 0.71 -6.38 5.84
N ALA A 320 -0.05 -5.37 6.30
CA ALA A 320 0.25 -4.56 7.48
C ALA A 320 0.47 -5.42 8.73
N CYS A 321 -0.58 -6.18 9.08
CA CYS A 321 -0.63 -6.94 10.30
C CYS A 321 0.39 -8.07 10.27
N GLU A 322 0.59 -8.72 9.11
CA GLU A 322 1.61 -9.75 8.96
C GLU A 322 3.02 -9.18 9.09
N THR A 323 3.29 -8.00 8.54
CA THR A 323 4.60 -7.32 8.69
C THR A 323 4.89 -7.03 10.15
N ILE A 324 3.92 -6.46 10.87
CA ILE A 324 4.05 -6.14 12.30
C ILE A 324 4.26 -7.41 13.13
N ALA A 325 3.43 -8.44 12.92
CA ALA A 325 3.56 -9.73 13.60
C ALA A 325 4.90 -10.42 13.29
N SER A 326 5.39 -10.30 12.06
CA SER A 326 6.67 -10.87 11.63
C SER A 326 7.86 -10.18 12.28
N ILE A 327 7.82 -8.84 12.41
CA ILE A 327 8.82 -8.08 13.16
C ILE A 327 8.80 -8.49 14.63
N TYR A 328 7.63 -8.47 15.26
CA TYR A 328 7.48 -8.74 16.69
C TYR A 328 7.92 -10.17 17.06
N ALA A 329 7.44 -11.17 16.34
CA ALA A 329 7.71 -12.58 16.62
C ALA A 329 8.95 -13.13 15.89
N ASN A 330 9.70 -12.28 15.17
CA ASN A 330 10.87 -12.65 14.38
C ASN A 330 10.65 -13.84 13.42
N LYS A 331 9.52 -13.84 12.71
CA LYS A 331 9.06 -15.00 11.91
C LYS A 331 9.92 -15.29 10.67
N ASN A 332 10.61 -14.29 10.12
CA ASN A 332 11.24 -14.36 8.80
C ASN A 332 10.23 -14.69 7.69
N THR A 333 9.06 -14.05 7.73
CA THR A 333 8.00 -14.23 6.73
C THR A 333 8.40 -13.60 5.39
N HIS A 334 8.10 -14.26 4.28
CA HIS A 334 8.27 -13.70 2.94
C HIS A 334 7.16 -12.68 2.66
N ILE A 335 7.51 -11.40 2.51
CA ILE A 335 6.59 -10.30 2.22
C ILE A 335 7.24 -9.39 1.17
N VAL A 336 6.44 -8.87 0.25
CA VAL A 336 6.89 -7.85 -0.70
C VAL A 336 6.70 -6.48 -0.08
N VAL A 337 7.78 -5.72 0.02
CA VAL A 337 7.79 -4.44 0.75
C VAL A 337 8.61 -3.39 0.03
N SER A 338 8.27 -2.13 0.25
CA SER A 338 9.13 -1.00 -0.06
C SER A 338 10.17 -0.83 1.06
N THR A 339 11.45 -1.04 0.73
CA THR A 339 12.56 -0.96 1.69
C THR A 339 13.85 -0.50 1.00
N LYS A 340 14.89 -0.22 1.79
CA LYS A 340 16.22 0.15 1.28
C LYS A 340 16.79 -0.98 0.42
N ASN A 341 17.27 -0.65 -0.78
CA ASN A 341 17.68 -1.59 -1.80
C ASN A 341 18.78 -2.54 -1.34
N ASN A 342 19.86 -2.02 -0.73
CA ASN A 342 20.98 -2.83 -0.25
C ASN A 342 21.54 -3.81 -1.29
N GLY A 343 21.45 -3.45 -2.59
CA GLY A 343 21.93 -4.25 -3.71
C GLY A 343 20.99 -5.37 -4.19
N ALA A 344 19.76 -5.45 -3.67
CA ALA A 344 18.77 -6.42 -4.13
C ALA A 344 18.41 -6.24 -5.62
N VAL A 345 18.34 -4.98 -6.05
CA VAL A 345 18.18 -4.53 -7.44
C VAL A 345 19.46 -3.77 -7.81
N PRO A 346 20.47 -4.42 -8.42
CA PRO A 346 21.76 -3.81 -8.72
C PRO A 346 21.72 -2.65 -9.72
N ASP A 347 20.59 -2.49 -10.43
CA ASP A 347 20.39 -1.39 -11.36
C ASP A 347 20.10 -0.05 -10.67
N LEU A 348 19.81 -0.04 -9.35
CA LEU A 348 19.58 1.17 -8.55
C LEU A 348 20.62 1.31 -7.44
N ALA A 349 20.74 2.52 -6.87
CA ALA A 349 21.72 2.75 -5.81
C ALA A 349 21.36 1.92 -4.56
N PRO A 350 22.35 1.52 -3.73
CA PRO A 350 22.07 0.77 -2.49
C PRO A 350 21.18 1.52 -1.50
N ASP A 351 21.21 2.86 -1.53
CA ASP A 351 20.44 3.73 -0.64
C ASP A 351 19.03 4.05 -1.15
N ASP A 352 18.70 3.68 -2.39
CA ASP A 352 17.37 3.88 -2.94
C ASP A 352 16.36 2.94 -2.28
N VAL A 353 15.12 3.40 -2.13
CA VAL A 353 14.00 2.53 -1.81
C VAL A 353 13.50 1.84 -3.07
N VAL A 354 13.27 0.54 -2.93
CA VAL A 354 12.75 -0.38 -3.96
C VAL A 354 11.63 -1.22 -3.37
N GLU A 355 10.71 -1.68 -4.23
CA GLU A 355 9.68 -2.64 -3.85
C GLU A 355 10.11 -4.04 -4.28
N VAL A 356 10.45 -4.88 -3.29
CA VAL A 356 11.11 -6.17 -3.52
C VAL A 356 10.57 -7.24 -2.58
N SER A 357 10.70 -8.50 -3.02
CA SER A 357 10.55 -9.66 -2.11
C SER A 357 11.58 -9.58 -0.98
N ALA A 358 11.14 -9.71 0.27
CA ALA A 358 12.00 -9.67 1.45
C ALA A 358 11.57 -10.68 2.51
N TYR A 359 12.52 -11.08 3.36
CA TYR A 359 12.21 -11.77 4.61
C TYR A 359 12.08 -10.76 5.74
N ILE A 360 10.92 -10.74 6.41
CA ILE A 360 10.61 -9.81 7.49
C ILE A 360 10.78 -10.50 8.84
N GLY A 361 11.64 -9.93 9.69
CA GLY A 361 11.89 -10.39 11.06
C GLY A 361 12.18 -9.23 12.00
N ALA A 362 12.72 -9.52 13.19
CA ALA A 362 13.00 -8.50 14.21
C ALA A 362 14.02 -7.43 13.75
N ALA A 363 14.86 -7.77 12.77
CA ALA A 363 15.81 -6.86 12.13
C ALA A 363 15.17 -5.99 11.02
N GLY A 364 13.87 -6.10 10.78
CA GLY A 364 13.18 -5.47 9.67
C GLY A 364 13.22 -6.31 8.39
N ALA A 365 13.20 -5.62 7.26
CA ALA A 365 13.24 -6.24 5.94
C ALA A 365 14.67 -6.65 5.56
N ARG A 366 14.83 -7.92 5.16
CA ARG A 366 16.03 -8.43 4.50
C ARG A 366 15.70 -8.72 3.03
N PRO A 367 16.00 -7.78 2.12
CA PRO A 367 15.58 -7.89 0.73
C PRO A 367 16.31 -9.05 0.03
N ILE A 368 15.58 -9.76 -0.83
CA ILE A 368 16.09 -10.89 -1.61
C ILE A 368 16.70 -10.34 -2.90
N ALA A 369 17.90 -10.82 -3.24
CA ALA A 369 18.55 -10.44 -4.47
C ALA A 369 17.73 -10.89 -5.69
N PHE A 370 17.25 -9.92 -6.47
CA PHE A 370 16.54 -10.16 -7.73
C PHE A 370 17.52 -10.31 -8.90
N GLY A 371 18.62 -9.56 -8.85
CA GLY A 371 19.58 -9.44 -9.96
C GLY A 371 19.23 -8.30 -10.91
N THR A 372 19.92 -8.24 -12.04
CA THR A 372 19.75 -7.15 -13.02
C THR A 372 18.54 -7.37 -13.91
N LEU A 373 17.81 -6.30 -14.19
CA LEU A 373 16.75 -6.26 -15.18
C LEU A 373 17.32 -6.21 -16.61
N GLN A 374 16.50 -6.65 -17.58
CA GLN A 374 16.85 -6.53 -19.00
C GLN A 374 16.72 -5.06 -19.44
N PRO A 375 17.31 -4.67 -20.61
CA PRO A 375 17.36 -3.27 -21.01
C PRO A 375 16.01 -2.54 -21.06
N ALA A 376 14.91 -3.24 -21.40
CA ALA A 376 13.59 -2.66 -21.52
C ALA A 376 13.02 -2.20 -20.16
N GLU A 377 13.05 -3.07 -19.16
CA GLU A 377 12.59 -2.80 -17.80
C GLU A 377 13.55 -1.85 -17.09
N ARG A 378 14.86 -2.07 -17.27
CA ARG A 378 15.89 -1.22 -16.65
C ARG A 378 15.79 0.24 -17.09
N GLY A 379 15.53 0.48 -18.39
CA GLY A 379 15.35 1.85 -18.90
C GLY A 379 14.21 2.58 -18.19
N TRP A 380 13.06 1.93 -18.09
CA TRP A 380 11.92 2.46 -17.36
C TRP A 380 12.18 2.63 -15.86
N LEU A 381 12.84 1.66 -15.23
CA LEU A 381 13.20 1.72 -13.82
C LEU A 381 14.04 2.96 -13.50
N GLN A 382 15.03 3.29 -14.34
CA GLN A 382 15.85 4.50 -14.17
C GLN A 382 15.01 5.77 -14.28
N VAL A 383 14.13 5.85 -15.29
CA VAL A 383 13.27 7.02 -15.50
C VAL A 383 12.36 7.23 -14.30
N MET A 384 11.72 6.17 -13.83
CA MET A 384 10.80 6.22 -12.71
C MET A 384 11.51 6.56 -11.41
N LYS A 385 12.67 5.96 -11.12
CA LYS A 385 13.40 6.29 -9.88
C LYS A 385 13.92 7.72 -9.88
N ASN A 386 14.45 8.20 -11.00
CA ASN A 386 14.90 9.59 -11.11
C ASN A 386 13.74 10.58 -10.97
N MET A 387 12.54 10.23 -11.43
CA MET A 387 11.35 11.03 -11.17
C MET A 387 11.03 11.09 -9.67
N GLU A 388 11.03 9.96 -8.97
CA GLU A 388 10.83 9.93 -7.50
C GLU A 388 11.85 10.82 -6.79
N LEU A 389 13.15 10.65 -7.08
CA LEU A 389 14.22 11.42 -6.44
C LEU A 389 14.09 12.94 -6.67
N CYS A 390 13.80 13.36 -7.91
CA CYS A 390 13.58 14.77 -8.23
C CYS A 390 12.35 15.35 -7.50
N VAL A 391 11.29 14.55 -7.32
CA VAL A 391 10.07 14.95 -6.63
C VAL A 391 10.27 15.03 -5.12
N GLU A 392 11.07 14.14 -4.55
CA GLU A 392 11.37 14.17 -3.13
C GLU A 392 12.32 15.32 -2.75
N GLU A 393 13.21 15.73 -3.66
CA GLU A 393 14.11 16.88 -3.48
C GLU A 393 13.38 18.22 -3.56
N ALA A 394 12.39 18.34 -4.44
CA ALA A 394 11.60 19.55 -4.69
C ALA A 394 10.55 19.80 -3.58
#